data_AF-O76335-F1
#
_entry.id   AF-O76335-F1
#
_cell.length_a   1.000
_cell.length_b   1.000
_cell.length_c   1.000
_cell.angle_alpha   90.00
_cell.angle_beta   90.00
_cell.angle_gamma   90.00
#
_symmetry.space_group_name_H-M   'P 1'
#
loop_
_entity.id
_entity.type
_entity.pdbx_description
1 polymer ?
#
loop_
_entity_poly.entity_id
_entity_poly.type
_entity_poly.pdbx_seq_one_letter_code
_entity_poly.pdbx_strand_id
1 'polypeptide(L)'
;MSVLFLAASFLLLTSFEVVAAKGCPPQDPGDWIVIQRRLNADVDFYRDWVDYKHGFGDLRCNYWLGNEKIHQLTSHGRYKLRVEVTFNNRSYFAEYSTFKILGEADKYKLEVGGYSGNAADHLAIHNGMAFTTKDRDNDADSIDCAKVYHGAWWYKTCHESNLNGLWGTTKFGQGLSWKQTTTHTASPTSTVMKIKSLD
;
A
#
# COMPACT_ATOMS: atom_id res chain seq x y z
N MET A 1 8.49 39.65 26.34
CA MET A 1 7.41 38.72 25.95
C MET A 1 6.96 39.08 24.54
N SER A 2 7.02 38.25 23.50
CA SER A 2 7.86 37.12 23.17
C SER A 2 7.69 36.96 21.65
N VAL A 3 8.59 37.55 20.86
CA VAL A 3 8.57 37.46 19.38
C VAL A 3 8.83 36.02 18.91
N LEU A 4 9.29 35.14 19.81
CA LEU A 4 9.47 33.71 19.55
C LEU A 4 8.17 32.89 19.44
N PHE A 5 7.02 33.34 19.99
CA PHE A 5 5.76 32.59 19.84
C PHE A 5 5.09 32.76 18.46
N LEU A 6 5.36 33.87 17.77
CA LEU A 6 4.82 34.13 16.44
C LEU A 6 5.52 33.32 15.35
N ALA A 7 6.83 33.10 15.46
CA ALA A 7 7.58 32.33 14.46
C ALA A 7 7.21 30.83 14.44
N ALA A 8 7.01 30.22 15.62
CA ALA A 8 6.54 28.84 15.72
C ALA A 8 5.11 28.67 15.16
N SER A 9 4.24 29.63 15.44
CA SER A 9 2.86 29.65 14.93
C SER A 9 2.82 29.84 13.40
N PHE A 10 3.68 30.70 12.85
CA PHE A 10 3.79 30.94 11.40
C PHE A 10 4.37 29.72 10.64
N LEU A 11 5.36 29.03 11.23
CA LEU A 11 5.91 27.77 10.70
C LEU A 11 4.88 26.63 10.73
N LEU A 12 4.06 26.54 11.80
CA LEU A 12 2.97 25.58 11.88
C LEU A 12 1.86 25.86 10.84
N LEU A 13 1.48 27.12 10.64
CA LEU A 13 0.48 27.50 9.62
C LEU A 13 0.93 27.16 8.20
N THR A 14 2.20 27.41 7.85
CA THR A 14 2.72 27.04 6.51
C THR A 14 2.73 25.53 6.27
N SER A 15 2.93 24.71 7.31
CA SER A 15 2.88 23.25 7.18
C SER A 15 1.44 22.73 6.97
N PHE A 16 0.45 23.31 7.66
CA PHE A 16 -0.97 22.94 7.50
C PHE A 16 -1.55 23.39 6.16
N GLU A 17 -1.23 24.60 5.69
CA GLU A 17 -1.71 25.11 4.39
C GLU A 17 -1.10 24.35 3.20
N VAL A 18 0.19 23.97 3.28
CA VAL A 18 0.83 23.14 2.24
C VAL A 18 0.26 21.73 2.20
N VAL A 19 -0.15 21.17 3.35
CA VAL A 19 -0.82 19.85 3.42
C VAL A 19 -2.22 19.92 2.79
N ALA A 20 -2.98 21.00 3.05
CA ALA A 20 -4.29 21.22 2.43
C ALA A 20 -4.19 21.44 0.91
N ALA A 21 -3.15 22.13 0.41
CA ALA A 21 -2.97 22.43 -1.00
C ALA A 21 -2.76 21.19 -1.90
N LYS A 22 -2.26 20.07 -1.35
CA LYS A 22 -2.15 18.80 -2.07
C LYS A 22 -3.40 17.91 -1.98
N GLY A 23 -4.44 18.33 -1.25
CA GLY A 23 -5.62 17.50 -1.02
C GLY A 23 -5.33 16.22 -0.22
N CYS A 24 -4.25 16.20 0.55
CA CYS A 24 -3.87 15.03 1.34
C CYS A 24 -4.45 15.15 2.75
N PRO A 25 -5.36 14.25 3.15
CA PRO A 25 -5.89 14.27 4.49
C PRO A 25 -4.76 14.03 5.50
N PRO A 26 -4.82 14.66 6.69
CA PRO A 26 -3.91 14.37 7.79
C PRO A 26 -3.81 12.85 8.02
N GLN A 27 -2.63 12.35 8.38
CA GLN A 27 -2.55 10.98 8.84
C GLN A 27 -3.34 10.82 10.14
N ASP A 28 -4.14 9.77 10.27
CA ASP A 28 -4.81 9.44 11.52
C ASP A 28 -3.76 9.35 12.64
N PRO A 29 -3.93 10.06 13.77
CA PRO A 29 -3.00 10.01 14.89
C PRO A 29 -3.06 8.70 15.70
N GLY A 30 -3.73 7.67 15.18
CA GLY A 30 -3.89 6.38 15.86
C GLY A 30 -2.63 5.52 15.80
N ASP A 31 -2.64 4.38 16.51
CA ASP A 31 -1.50 3.45 16.61
C ASP A 31 -1.25 2.62 15.33
N TRP A 32 -1.62 3.14 14.17
CA TRP A 32 -1.45 2.48 12.88
C TRP A 32 -0.29 3.09 12.11
N ILE A 33 0.64 2.24 11.66
CA ILE A 33 1.70 2.62 10.74
C ILE A 33 1.19 2.38 9.32
N VAL A 34 0.99 3.46 8.56
CA VAL A 34 0.58 3.35 7.16
C VAL A 34 1.81 2.94 6.32
N ILE A 35 1.69 1.82 5.59
CA ILE A 35 2.77 1.27 4.76
C ILE A 35 2.55 1.54 3.26
N GLN A 36 1.30 1.79 2.87
CA GLN A 36 0.91 2.17 1.52
C GLN A 36 -0.26 3.14 1.57
N ARG A 37 -0.24 4.17 0.73
CA ARG A 37 -1.37 5.08 0.54
C ARG A 37 -1.49 5.51 -0.92
N ARG A 38 -2.71 5.46 -1.46
CA ARG A 38 -3.09 5.96 -2.78
C ARG A 38 -4.37 6.78 -2.67
N LEU A 39 -4.32 8.03 -3.10
CA LEU A 39 -5.38 9.04 -3.03
C LEU A 39 -5.61 9.72 -4.39
N ASN A 40 -4.57 9.79 -5.23
CA ASN A 40 -4.61 10.36 -6.57
C ASN A 40 -3.44 9.80 -7.41
N ALA A 41 -3.25 10.35 -8.61
CA ALA A 41 -2.24 9.90 -9.58
C ALA A 41 -0.84 10.54 -9.41
N ASP A 42 -0.58 11.33 -8.37
CA ASP A 42 0.61 12.20 -8.28
C ASP A 42 1.93 11.43 -8.11
N VAL A 43 1.87 10.15 -7.74
CA VAL A 43 3.05 9.29 -7.59
C VAL A 43 2.87 8.07 -8.49
N ASP A 44 3.86 7.82 -9.35
CA ASP A 44 3.95 6.61 -10.15
C ASP A 44 4.36 5.42 -9.27
N PHE A 45 3.58 4.35 -9.30
CA PHE A 45 3.82 3.09 -8.58
C PHE A 45 4.38 1.99 -9.49
N TYR A 46 4.51 2.21 -10.80
CA TYR A 46 5.14 1.24 -11.71
C TYR A 46 6.66 1.32 -11.67
N ARG A 47 7.21 1.02 -10.48
CA ARG A 47 8.61 1.17 -10.11
C ARG A 47 9.39 -0.16 -10.13
N ASP A 48 10.70 -0.06 -10.04
CA ASP A 48 11.61 -1.20 -10.02
C ASP A 48 11.84 -1.77 -8.61
N TRP A 49 12.64 -2.83 -8.50
CA TRP A 49 12.95 -3.49 -7.24
C TRP A 49 13.59 -2.56 -6.21
N VAL A 50 14.50 -1.69 -6.65
CA VAL A 50 15.27 -0.80 -5.77
C VAL A 50 14.35 0.24 -5.14
N ASP A 51 13.46 0.83 -5.94
CA ASP A 51 12.43 1.75 -5.46
C ASP A 51 11.51 1.06 -4.44
N TYR A 52 11.00 -0.14 -4.73
CA TYR A 52 10.13 -0.87 -3.80
C TYR A 52 10.85 -1.33 -2.52
N LYS A 53 12.15 -1.64 -2.60
CA LYS A 53 12.99 -1.97 -1.45
C LYS A 53 13.10 -0.78 -0.48
N HIS A 54 13.45 0.40 -0.99
CA HIS A 54 13.76 1.57 -0.17
C HIS A 54 12.54 2.45 0.16
N GLY A 55 11.48 2.32 -0.63
CA GLY A 55 10.27 3.15 -0.54
C GLY A 55 10.36 4.40 -1.39
N PHE A 56 9.21 4.95 -1.74
CA PHE A 56 9.07 6.10 -2.63
C PHE A 56 7.78 6.87 -2.36
N GLY A 57 7.68 8.08 -2.89
CA GLY A 57 6.52 8.96 -2.76
C GLY A 57 6.67 10.01 -1.65
N ASP A 58 5.55 10.64 -1.29
CA ASP A 58 5.47 11.66 -0.24
C ASP A 58 4.74 11.05 0.95
N LEU A 59 5.43 10.89 2.10
CA LEU A 59 4.86 10.30 3.31
C LEU A 59 3.61 11.04 3.81
N ARG A 60 3.41 12.31 3.41
CA ARG A 60 2.19 13.06 3.75
C ARG A 60 0.99 12.65 2.89
N CYS A 61 1.22 11.99 1.76
CA CYS A 61 0.26 11.72 0.70
C CYS A 61 0.42 10.29 0.16
N ASN A 62 0.73 10.12 -1.13
CA ASN A 62 0.87 8.84 -1.78
C ASN A 62 2.28 8.29 -1.62
N TYR A 63 2.42 7.09 -1.07
CA TYR A 63 3.73 6.47 -0.89
C TYR A 63 3.65 4.95 -0.72
N TRP A 64 4.80 4.32 -0.91
CA TRP A 64 5.13 2.98 -0.41
C TRP A 64 6.28 3.12 0.60
N LEU A 65 6.12 2.57 1.81
CA LEU A 65 7.09 2.79 2.90
C LEU A 65 8.48 2.20 2.58
N GLY A 66 8.51 1.13 1.78
CA GLY A 66 9.70 0.37 1.42
C GLY A 66 9.71 -1.02 2.07
N ASN A 67 9.95 -2.04 1.28
CA ASN A 67 9.94 -3.44 1.72
C ASN A 67 10.93 -3.68 2.85
N GLU A 68 12.10 -3.04 2.80
CA GLU A 68 13.10 -3.22 3.86
C GLU A 68 12.60 -2.70 5.21
N LYS A 69 11.93 -1.54 5.24
CA LYS A 69 11.35 -0.98 6.46
C LYS A 69 10.18 -1.82 6.97
N ILE A 70 9.31 -2.27 6.06
CA ILE A 70 8.16 -3.12 6.43
C ILE A 70 8.65 -4.47 7.00
N HIS A 71 9.69 -5.06 6.41
CA HIS A 71 10.34 -6.25 6.94
C HIS A 71 10.88 -6.02 8.36
N GLN A 72 11.69 -4.96 8.55
CA GLN A 72 12.27 -4.64 9.85
C GLN A 72 11.21 -4.41 10.93
N LEU A 73 10.09 -3.76 10.61
CA LEU A 73 8.98 -3.61 11.54
C LEU A 73 8.38 -4.97 11.90
N THR A 74 8.02 -5.76 10.89
CA THR A 74 7.30 -7.04 11.07
C THR A 74 8.18 -8.21 11.50
N SER A 75 9.50 -8.05 11.56
CA SER A 75 10.44 -9.06 12.07
C SER A 75 10.62 -9.01 13.59
N HIS A 76 10.32 -7.87 14.23
CA HIS A 76 10.59 -7.63 15.66
C HIS A 76 9.33 -7.65 16.55
N GLY A 77 8.18 -8.00 15.99
CA GLY A 77 6.93 -8.06 16.75
C GLY A 77 5.79 -8.67 15.94
N ARG A 78 4.64 -8.83 16.58
CA ARG A 78 3.41 -9.30 15.92
C ARG A 78 2.62 -8.11 15.42
N TYR A 79 2.29 -8.13 14.13
CA TYR A 79 1.50 -7.10 13.51
C TYR A 79 0.23 -7.67 12.91
N LYS A 80 -0.85 -6.89 13.00
CA LYS A 80 -2.01 -7.06 12.14
C LYS A 80 -1.94 -6.09 10.96
N LEU A 81 -2.51 -6.47 9.84
CA LEU A 81 -2.68 -5.63 8.64
C LEU A 81 -4.14 -5.24 8.49
N ARG A 82 -4.40 -3.99 8.13
CA ARG A 82 -5.68 -3.52 7.64
C ARG A 82 -5.50 -2.89 6.26
N VAL A 83 -6.27 -3.39 5.30
CA VAL A 83 -6.40 -2.86 3.95
C VAL A 83 -7.74 -2.14 3.86
N GLU A 84 -7.72 -0.88 3.48
CA GLU A 84 -8.91 -0.05 3.28
C GLU A 84 -9.00 0.36 1.80
N VAL A 85 -10.19 0.20 1.22
CA VAL A 85 -10.47 0.51 -0.19
C VAL A 85 -11.74 1.36 -0.24
N THR A 86 -11.65 2.56 -0.78
CA THR A 86 -12.83 3.39 -1.04
C THR A 86 -13.20 3.29 -2.52
N PHE A 87 -14.42 2.86 -2.81
CA PHE A 87 -14.92 2.69 -4.17
C PHE A 87 -16.41 3.05 -4.24
N ASN A 88 -16.81 3.81 -5.26
CA ASN A 88 -18.20 4.28 -5.44
C ASN A 88 -18.80 4.91 -4.17
N ASN A 89 -18.03 5.79 -3.51
CA ASN A 89 -18.41 6.47 -2.26
C ASN A 89 -18.72 5.52 -1.09
N ARG A 90 -18.23 4.28 -1.13
CA ARG A 90 -18.33 3.29 -0.05
C ARG A 90 -16.94 2.85 0.41
N SER A 91 -16.81 2.62 1.70
CA SER A 91 -15.57 2.15 2.32
C SER A 91 -15.65 0.65 2.60
N TYR A 92 -14.66 -0.07 2.09
CA TYR A 92 -14.45 -1.50 2.29
C TYR A 92 -13.14 -1.72 3.03
N PHE A 93 -13.06 -2.79 3.81
CA PHE A 93 -11.85 -3.20 4.48
C PHE A 93 -11.70 -4.72 4.57
N ALA A 94 -10.45 -5.15 4.57
CA ALA A 94 -9.99 -6.48 4.94
C ALA A 94 -8.93 -6.33 6.02
N GLU A 95 -9.06 -7.07 7.11
CA GLU A 95 -8.13 -7.07 8.24
C GLU A 95 -7.60 -8.49 8.46
N TYR A 96 -6.31 -8.60 8.71
CA TYR A 96 -5.58 -9.85 8.89
C TYR A 96 -4.90 -9.81 10.24
N SER A 97 -5.23 -10.74 11.13
CA SER A 97 -4.68 -10.78 12.49
C SER A 97 -3.19 -11.12 12.55
N THR A 98 -2.63 -11.63 11.44
CA THR A 98 -1.19 -11.86 11.27
C THR A 98 -0.74 -11.27 9.95
N PHE A 99 0.32 -10.45 9.99
CA PHE A 99 0.98 -9.90 8.82
C PHE A 99 2.49 -9.78 9.05
N LYS A 100 3.26 -10.31 8.11
CA LYS A 100 4.71 -10.17 8.04
C LYS A 100 5.18 -10.25 6.60
N ILE A 101 6.30 -9.61 6.31
CA ILE A 101 7.08 -9.92 5.12
C ILE A 101 8.48 -10.37 5.50
N LEU A 102 9.02 -11.34 4.79
CA LEU A 102 10.38 -11.83 5.02
C LEU A 102 11.44 -10.88 4.47
N GLY A 103 12.71 -11.21 4.66
CA GLY A 103 13.83 -10.38 4.20
C GLY A 103 14.04 -10.45 2.69
N GLU A 104 14.98 -9.65 2.18
CA GLU A 104 15.31 -9.64 0.75
C GLU A 104 15.81 -11.01 0.23
N ALA A 105 16.51 -11.77 1.08
CA ALA A 105 16.97 -13.13 0.74
C ALA A 105 15.80 -14.07 0.40
N ASP A 106 14.65 -13.86 1.06
CA ASP A 106 13.37 -14.53 0.81
C ASP A 106 12.47 -13.73 -0.13
N LYS A 107 13.02 -12.73 -0.82
CA LYS A 107 12.33 -11.90 -1.83
C LYS A 107 11.10 -11.19 -1.26
N TYR A 108 11.17 -10.75 0.00
CA TYR A 108 10.07 -10.07 0.70
C TYR A 108 8.76 -10.86 0.70
N LYS A 109 8.85 -12.19 0.80
CA LYS A 109 7.69 -13.11 0.82
C LYS A 109 6.63 -12.70 1.84
N LEU A 110 5.37 -12.74 1.43
CA LEU A 110 4.22 -12.41 2.27
C LEU A 110 3.83 -13.57 3.19
N GLU A 111 3.61 -13.25 4.46
CA GLU A 111 2.95 -14.12 5.45
C GLU A 111 1.73 -13.38 6.01
N VAL A 112 0.54 -13.92 5.75
CA VAL A 112 -0.74 -13.30 6.10
C VAL A 112 -1.75 -14.33 6.56
N GLY A 113 -2.55 -14.01 7.57
CA GLY A 113 -3.56 -14.93 8.11
C GLY A 113 -4.62 -14.27 8.99
N GLY A 114 -5.63 -15.06 9.35
CA GLY A 114 -6.72 -14.64 10.25
C GLY A 114 -7.55 -13.49 9.69
N TYR A 115 -7.99 -13.65 8.44
CA TYR A 115 -8.82 -12.67 7.75
C TYR A 115 -10.16 -12.40 8.45
N SER A 116 -10.58 -11.14 8.41
CA SER A 116 -11.91 -10.64 8.75
C SER A 116 -12.18 -9.36 7.95
N GLY A 117 -13.44 -8.95 7.80
CA GLY A 117 -13.76 -7.67 7.15
C GLY A 117 -15.08 -7.68 6.43
N ASN A 118 -15.40 -6.55 5.77
CA ASN A 118 -16.59 -6.41 4.93
C ASN A 118 -16.28 -6.50 3.42
N ALA A 119 -14.99 -6.51 3.04
CA ALA A 119 -14.52 -6.83 1.70
C ALA A 119 -14.03 -8.28 1.67
N ALA A 120 -14.35 -9.07 0.66
CA ALA A 120 -13.87 -10.45 0.54
C ALA A 120 -12.34 -10.56 0.54
N ASP A 121 -11.84 -11.74 0.89
CA ASP A 121 -10.41 -11.98 1.04
C ASP A 121 -9.70 -12.17 -0.32
N HIS A 122 -9.13 -11.08 -0.84
CA HIS A 122 -8.32 -11.08 -2.06
C HIS A 122 -6.82 -10.93 -1.79
N LEU A 123 -6.37 -11.21 -0.56
CA LEU A 123 -4.96 -11.35 -0.20
C LEU A 123 -4.58 -12.79 0.12
N ALA A 124 -5.54 -13.65 0.49
CA ALA A 124 -5.29 -15.07 0.76
C ALA A 124 -4.50 -15.79 -0.34
N ILE A 125 -4.83 -15.54 -1.61
CA ILE A 125 -4.14 -16.21 -2.73
C ILE A 125 -2.66 -15.80 -2.86
N HIS A 126 -2.29 -14.66 -2.28
CA HIS A 126 -0.96 -14.07 -2.32
C HIS A 126 -0.11 -14.52 -1.13
N ASN A 127 -0.70 -15.21 -0.14
CA ASN A 127 0.04 -15.74 1.00
C ASN A 127 1.13 -16.72 0.54
N GLY A 128 2.34 -16.55 1.09
CA GLY A 128 3.52 -17.34 0.75
C GLY A 128 4.20 -16.97 -0.57
N MET A 129 3.67 -16.00 -1.33
CA MET A 129 4.26 -15.57 -2.60
C MET A 129 5.37 -14.54 -2.37
N ALA A 130 6.39 -14.58 -3.23
CA ALA A 130 7.47 -13.59 -3.26
C ALA A 130 6.99 -12.28 -3.89
N PHE A 131 7.64 -11.17 -3.53
CA PHE A 131 7.35 -9.88 -4.15
C PHE A 131 7.96 -9.83 -5.56
N THR A 132 7.24 -9.23 -6.51
CA THR A 132 7.62 -9.16 -7.93
C THR A 132 7.46 -7.74 -8.44
N THR A 133 8.47 -7.25 -9.17
CA THR A 133 8.51 -5.94 -9.84
C THR A 133 8.81 -6.13 -11.34
N LYS A 134 8.64 -5.07 -12.14
CA LYS A 134 8.85 -5.10 -13.60
C LYS A 134 10.24 -5.58 -14.05
N ASP A 135 11.24 -5.46 -13.18
CA ASP A 135 12.63 -5.82 -13.40
C ASP A 135 13.07 -7.08 -12.64
N ARG A 136 12.19 -7.64 -11.80
CA ARG A 136 12.48 -8.83 -10.99
C ARG A 136 11.25 -9.72 -10.85
N ASP A 137 11.16 -10.67 -11.77
CA ASP A 137 10.13 -11.70 -11.79
C ASP A 137 10.40 -12.78 -10.73
N ASN A 138 9.51 -12.87 -9.74
CA ASN A 138 9.50 -13.91 -8.73
C ASN A 138 8.10 -14.53 -8.56
N ASP A 139 7.20 -14.32 -9.52
CA ASP A 139 5.85 -14.83 -9.43
C ASP A 139 5.78 -16.34 -9.75
N ALA A 140 4.58 -16.92 -9.68
CA ALA A 140 4.38 -18.35 -9.86
C ALA A 140 3.78 -18.69 -11.24
N ASP A 141 3.81 -17.74 -12.17
CA ASP A 141 3.30 -17.90 -13.53
C ASP A 141 4.45 -18.05 -14.55
N SER A 142 4.07 -18.37 -15.78
CA SER A 142 4.94 -18.35 -16.96
C SER A 142 5.04 -16.97 -17.60
N ILE A 143 4.11 -16.05 -17.27
CA ILE A 143 4.12 -14.67 -17.71
C ILE A 143 4.66 -13.76 -16.61
N ASP A 144 5.29 -12.64 -16.99
CA ASP A 144 5.72 -11.63 -16.02
C ASP A 144 4.49 -10.81 -15.57
N CYS A 145 3.93 -11.17 -14.41
CA CYS A 145 2.69 -10.57 -13.90
C CYS A 145 2.86 -9.05 -13.68
N ALA A 146 4.02 -8.61 -13.20
CA ALA A 146 4.28 -7.19 -12.95
C ALA A 146 4.25 -6.37 -14.24
N LYS A 147 4.82 -6.89 -15.33
CA LYS A 147 4.75 -6.24 -16.65
C LYS A 147 3.35 -6.25 -17.24
N VAL A 148 2.65 -7.37 -17.17
CA VAL A 148 1.30 -7.52 -17.77
C VAL A 148 0.26 -6.67 -17.04
N TYR A 149 0.32 -6.64 -15.70
CA TYR A 149 -0.65 -5.98 -14.83
C TYR A 149 -0.16 -4.66 -14.23
N HIS A 150 0.98 -4.15 -14.71
CA HIS A 150 1.52 -2.82 -14.41
C HIS A 150 1.49 -2.43 -12.93
N GLY A 151 2.11 -3.26 -12.09
CA GLY A 151 2.24 -3.00 -10.67
C GLY A 151 3.43 -3.71 -10.06
N ALA A 152 3.48 -3.74 -8.74
CA ALA A 152 4.38 -4.63 -8.00
C ALA A 152 3.64 -5.19 -6.80
N TRP A 153 3.71 -6.51 -6.65
CA TRP A 153 2.88 -7.22 -5.69
C TRP A 153 3.46 -8.60 -5.39
N TRP A 154 2.86 -9.29 -4.43
CA TRP A 154 3.10 -10.71 -4.18
C TRP A 154 2.35 -11.58 -5.18
N TYR A 155 2.64 -11.42 -6.48
CA TYR A 155 1.90 -12.08 -7.55
C TYR A 155 1.99 -13.61 -7.46
N LYS A 156 0.89 -14.29 -7.80
CA LYS A 156 0.80 -15.74 -7.99
C LYS A 156 0.62 -16.04 -9.48
N THR A 157 -0.63 -16.23 -9.93
CA THR A 157 -1.01 -16.52 -11.33
C THR A 157 -2.31 -15.79 -11.73
N CYS A 158 -2.37 -14.46 -11.84
CA CYS A 158 -1.40 -13.49 -11.34
C CYS A 158 -1.89 -12.83 -10.04
N HIS A 159 -3.15 -12.36 -9.99
CA HIS A 159 -3.66 -11.68 -8.81
C HIS A 159 -5.18 -11.65 -8.63
N GLU A 160 -5.60 -11.44 -7.39
CA GLU A 160 -6.95 -11.00 -7.02
C GLU A 160 -6.97 -9.60 -6.40
N SER A 161 -5.80 -9.08 -6.01
CA SER A 161 -5.60 -7.70 -5.63
C SER A 161 -4.37 -7.10 -6.33
N ASN A 162 -4.44 -5.83 -6.72
CA ASN A 162 -3.33 -5.12 -7.37
C ASN A 162 -3.29 -3.66 -6.92
N LEU A 163 -3.17 -3.40 -5.62
CA LEU A 163 -3.30 -2.05 -5.04
C LEU A 163 -2.16 -1.09 -5.44
N ASN A 164 -1.09 -1.63 -6.02
CA ASN A 164 0.04 -0.90 -6.58
C ASN A 164 -0.04 -0.75 -8.11
N GLY A 165 -1.17 -1.11 -8.71
CA GLY A 165 -1.43 -0.93 -10.14
C GLY A 165 -1.51 0.54 -10.58
N LEU A 166 -1.77 0.72 -11.88
CA LEU A 166 -1.92 2.03 -12.51
C LEU A 166 -3.18 2.74 -12.02
N TRP A 167 -3.04 4.03 -11.71
CA TRP A 167 -4.17 4.84 -11.26
C TRP A 167 -5.16 5.12 -12.38
N GLY A 168 -6.46 4.87 -12.13
CA GLY A 168 -7.56 5.29 -13.00
C GLY A 168 -7.66 4.56 -14.36
N THR A 169 -6.85 3.53 -14.61
CA THR A 169 -6.95 2.75 -15.85
C THR A 169 -8.20 1.87 -15.86
N THR A 170 -8.75 1.66 -17.05
CA THR A 170 -9.85 0.71 -17.31
C THR A 170 -9.37 -0.58 -17.96
N LYS A 171 -8.06 -0.70 -18.25
CA LYS A 171 -7.47 -1.92 -18.80
C LYS A 171 -7.55 -3.05 -17.77
N PHE A 172 -8.02 -4.21 -18.23
CA PHE A 172 -8.28 -5.37 -17.38
C PHE A 172 -7.06 -5.74 -16.53
N GLY A 173 -7.22 -5.70 -15.21
CA GLY A 173 -6.23 -6.11 -14.22
C GLY A 173 -5.07 -5.13 -13.99
N GLN A 174 -4.88 -4.13 -14.85
CA GLN A 174 -3.76 -3.19 -14.74
C GLN A 174 -3.95 -2.12 -13.65
N GLY A 175 -5.19 -1.91 -13.22
CA GLY A 175 -5.54 -0.86 -12.26
C GLY A 175 -5.43 -1.29 -10.79
N LEU A 176 -5.54 -0.29 -9.90
CA LEU A 176 -5.78 -0.54 -8.49
C LEU A 176 -7.04 -1.38 -8.37
N SER A 177 -6.90 -2.60 -7.88
CA SER A 177 -8.03 -3.53 -7.85
C SER A 177 -8.08 -4.37 -6.59
N TRP A 178 -9.31 -4.61 -6.16
CA TRP A 178 -9.69 -5.61 -5.17
C TRP A 178 -10.86 -6.35 -5.81
N LYS A 179 -10.58 -7.52 -6.41
CA LYS A 179 -11.35 -8.17 -7.51
C LYS A 179 -12.87 -8.00 -7.46
N GLN A 180 -13.53 -8.38 -6.36
CA GLN A 180 -14.99 -8.28 -6.26
C GLN A 180 -15.49 -6.87 -5.93
N THR A 181 -14.70 -6.06 -5.23
CA THR A 181 -15.07 -4.69 -4.83
C THR A 181 -15.00 -3.73 -6.01
N THR A 182 -13.90 -3.74 -6.75
CA THR A 182 -13.64 -2.72 -7.78
C THR A 182 -14.01 -3.21 -9.18
N THR A 183 -14.18 -4.53 -9.39
CA THR A 183 -14.12 -5.18 -10.71
C THR A 183 -12.76 -4.94 -11.40
N HIS A 184 -12.29 -5.82 -12.28
CA HIS A 184 -10.95 -5.72 -12.87
C HIS A 184 -10.75 -4.53 -13.83
N THR A 185 -11.79 -3.70 -14.03
CA THR A 185 -11.81 -2.59 -14.99
C THR A 185 -12.22 -1.25 -14.37
N ALA A 186 -12.47 -1.20 -13.06
CA ALA A 186 -12.71 0.06 -12.35
C ALA A 186 -11.68 0.24 -11.23
N SER A 187 -11.36 1.51 -10.96
CA SER A 187 -10.37 1.88 -9.94
C SER A 187 -11.05 2.46 -8.70
N PRO A 188 -10.59 2.13 -7.49
CA PRO A 188 -10.97 2.80 -6.26
C PRO A 188 -10.51 4.27 -6.25
N THR A 189 -11.20 5.09 -5.47
CA THR A 189 -10.83 6.50 -5.24
C THR A 189 -9.79 6.65 -4.13
N SER A 190 -9.60 5.62 -3.29
CA SER A 190 -8.44 5.54 -2.41
C SER A 190 -8.14 4.11 -1.97
N THR A 191 -6.87 3.83 -1.69
CA THR A 191 -6.43 2.60 -1.01
C THR A 191 -5.42 2.93 0.07
N VAL A 192 -5.53 2.26 1.23
CA VAL A 192 -4.57 2.39 2.33
C VAL A 192 -4.25 1.00 2.86
N MET A 193 -2.96 0.69 3.00
CA MET A 193 -2.51 -0.45 3.79
C MET A 193 -1.81 0.08 5.04
N LYS A 194 -2.22 -0.43 6.20
CA LYS A 194 -1.66 -0.02 7.50
C LYS A 194 -1.51 -1.19 8.45
N ILE A 195 -0.46 -1.15 9.27
CA ILE A 195 -0.13 -2.21 10.23
C ILE A 195 -0.19 -1.67 11.65
N LYS A 196 -0.56 -2.51 12.61
CA LYS A 196 -0.59 -2.16 14.03
C LYS A 196 0.07 -3.26 14.85
N SER A 197 0.95 -2.85 15.76
CA SER A 197 1.57 -3.76 16.75
C SER A 197 0.50 -4.39 17.62
N LEU A 198 0.65 -5.67 17.91
CA LEU A 198 -0.18 -6.45 18.84
C LEU A 198 0.54 -6.76 20.15
N ASP A 199 1.76 -6.26 20.30
CA ASP A 199 2.59 -6.35 21.50
C ASP A 199 2.52 -5.05 22.31
#